data_AF-A0A1G1C5A1-F1
#
_entry.id   AF-A0A1G1C5A1-F1
#
_cell.length_a   1.000
_cell.length_b   1.000
_cell.length_c   1.000
_cell.angle_alpha   90.00
_cell.angle_beta   90.00
_cell.angle_gamma   90.00
#
_symmetry.space_group_name_H-M   'P 1'
#
loop_
_entity.id
_entity.type
_entity.pdbx_description
1 polymer ?
#
loop_
_entity_poly.entity_id
_entity_poly.type
_entity_poly.pdbx_seq_one_letter_code
_entity_poly.pdbx_strand_id
1 'polypeptide(L)'
;MPQTLPTTRTWFVNVAVHLLLACAIGLPTQALAVDATPSREPRARTQNASPNVTAAIDADRLWVTYAIPDGYRMARQEEFVTFSVETPGYRLGKIDYPAGRKNTTTDDEEYAGTVTLSAQIERTVAATAAARTVDVKVAWQICDVKGTCLMPADTTLAIAVDPALVPEAAGTSTEAESAPAATPSARQTEPVGSQRPLWLLLVFAFLGGLILNAMPCVLPVLSIKAISLVESSNKNPREVLKGALAYTAGVLACFAVLAGLVIALKSAGREVGWGFQFQEWRFVLGLTVVIWLFALSLFDVFIITLPGMNAATNASLRAGHLGSFLSGMVAVLLATPCTAPMLGTALGFAFAQPPLTVAGVFLLIGLGLASPFLLLGLFPAALKWIPRPGNWMVIFRDAMGFLLAGTVIYLLDILYHQIGSGLFWVLWYLLGVAMAAWLYGKFANPTCPTGRRWLFATVAAIILLAPLPKVIAAGNAALGQEKVGNVDPESGFLRFTPELVEQELRAQRPVFIDFGARWCATCRANEAVVVYTDTIRDAFRKYGVTAIRADYTNQDPVITEWLKRYGRAGVPLYLLFRPGEAEPHVFPEILTKTLVMEELEKILPQAAGRPTAARAVAAGAGK
;
A
#
# COMPACT_ATOMS: atom_id res chain seq x y z
N MET A 1 33.45 -59.02 31.77
CA MET A 1 33.69 -58.70 30.34
C MET A 1 32.42 -58.04 29.79
N PRO A 2 32.41 -56.73 29.49
CA PRO A 2 31.30 -56.10 28.79
C PRO A 2 31.53 -56.18 27.27
N GLN A 3 30.50 -56.59 26.53
CA GLN A 3 30.48 -56.48 25.06
C GLN A 3 29.84 -55.14 24.68
N THR A 4 30.60 -54.32 23.98
CA THR A 4 30.18 -53.04 23.40
C THR A 4 29.38 -53.28 22.11
N LEU A 5 28.09 -52.94 22.11
CA LEU A 5 27.30 -52.78 20.88
C LEU A 5 27.57 -51.40 20.26
N PRO A 6 27.82 -51.30 18.94
CA PRO A 6 28.15 -50.04 18.29
C PRO A 6 26.92 -49.14 18.12
N THR A 7 27.18 -47.85 18.22
CA THR A 7 26.22 -46.73 18.21
C THR A 7 25.51 -46.57 16.86
N THR A 8 24.23 -46.94 16.79
CA THR A 8 23.29 -46.57 15.70
C THR A 8 23.15 -45.05 15.49
N ARG A 9 23.63 -44.24 16.44
CA ARG A 9 23.54 -42.78 16.47
C ARG A 9 24.60 -42.06 15.62
N THR A 10 25.76 -42.66 15.36
CA THR A 10 26.80 -42.10 14.47
C THR A 10 26.52 -42.41 13.00
N TRP A 11 25.84 -43.53 12.72
CA TRP A 11 25.48 -43.91 11.35
C TRP A 11 24.49 -42.95 10.70
N PHE A 12 23.41 -42.56 11.39
CA PHE A 12 22.45 -41.57 10.87
C PHE A 12 23.07 -40.17 10.67
N VAL A 13 23.99 -39.76 11.53
CA VAL A 13 24.67 -38.46 11.41
C VAL A 13 25.62 -38.46 10.21
N ASN A 14 26.39 -39.53 10.00
CA ASN A 14 27.27 -39.64 8.85
C ASN A 14 26.50 -39.77 7.53
N VAL A 15 25.38 -40.51 7.50
CA VAL A 15 24.54 -40.62 6.30
C VAL A 15 23.90 -39.27 5.94
N ALA A 16 23.42 -38.51 6.92
CA ALA A 16 22.87 -37.17 6.69
C ALA A 16 23.94 -36.16 6.22
N VAL A 17 25.15 -36.22 6.78
CA VAL A 17 26.28 -35.38 6.36
C VAL A 17 26.76 -35.75 4.95
N HIS A 18 26.81 -37.04 4.61
CA HIS A 18 27.18 -37.49 3.26
C HIS A 18 26.11 -37.18 2.21
N LEU A 19 24.81 -37.24 2.56
CA LEU A 19 23.72 -36.81 1.67
C LEU A 19 23.74 -35.30 1.44
N LEU A 20 24.06 -34.49 2.45
CA LEU A 20 24.21 -33.03 2.32
C LEU A 20 25.44 -32.65 1.50
N LEU A 21 26.55 -33.37 1.64
CA LEU A 21 27.74 -33.20 0.79
C LEU A 21 27.49 -33.65 -0.66
N ALA A 22 26.74 -34.73 -0.88
CA ALA A 22 26.35 -35.17 -2.22
C ALA A 22 25.43 -34.16 -2.94
N CYS A 23 24.55 -33.48 -2.19
CA CYS A 23 23.71 -32.41 -2.74
C CYS A 23 24.48 -31.12 -3.06
N ALA A 24 25.60 -30.87 -2.38
CA ALA A 24 26.46 -29.70 -2.62
C ALA A 24 27.44 -29.89 -3.80
N ILE A 25 27.74 -31.14 -4.18
CA ILE A 25 28.72 -31.48 -5.24
C ILE A 25 28.05 -31.67 -6.61
N GLY A 26 26.71 -31.68 -6.68
CA GLY A 26 25.93 -31.73 -7.93
C GLY A 26 25.94 -30.44 -8.75
N LEU A 27 27.12 -29.97 -9.16
CA LEU A 27 27.29 -29.06 -10.30
C LEU A 27 27.19 -29.86 -11.60
N PRO A 28 26.43 -29.41 -12.60
CA PRO A 28 26.82 -29.59 -13.98
C PRO A 28 27.45 -28.29 -14.47
N THR A 29 28.77 -28.32 -14.56
CA THR A 29 29.55 -27.55 -15.53
C THR A 29 29.19 -28.03 -16.93
N GLN A 30 28.46 -27.22 -17.71
CA GLN A 30 28.64 -27.13 -19.15
C GLN A 30 28.51 -25.65 -19.54
N ALA A 31 29.66 -24.99 -19.58
CA ALA A 31 29.87 -23.82 -20.39
C ALA A 31 29.85 -24.28 -21.85
N LEU A 32 28.81 -23.91 -22.59
CA LEU A 32 28.89 -23.77 -24.03
C LEU A 32 28.99 -22.27 -24.31
N ALA A 33 30.16 -21.88 -24.80
CA ALA A 33 30.40 -20.59 -25.40
C ALA A 33 29.39 -20.38 -26.53
N VAL A 34 28.58 -19.33 -26.41
CA VAL A 34 27.86 -18.74 -27.54
C VAL A 34 28.56 -17.42 -27.81
N ASP A 35 29.05 -17.29 -29.03
CA ASP A 35 29.81 -16.18 -29.54
C ASP A 35 29.21 -14.82 -29.16
N ALA A 36 30.04 -14.00 -28.52
CA ALA A 36 29.78 -12.58 -28.37
C ALA A 36 29.84 -11.92 -29.75
N THR A 37 28.68 -11.63 -30.31
CA THR A 37 28.55 -10.58 -31.31
C THR A 37 28.88 -9.23 -30.64
N PRO A 38 29.61 -8.32 -31.30
CA PRO A 38 30.00 -7.07 -30.68
C PRO A 38 28.76 -6.20 -30.49
N SER A 39 28.26 -6.17 -29.26
CA SER A 39 27.25 -5.22 -28.81
C SER A 39 27.79 -3.81 -29.03
N ARG A 40 27.08 -3.04 -29.87
CA ARG A 40 27.23 -1.59 -30.01
C ARG A 40 27.40 -0.94 -28.63
N GLU A 41 28.37 -0.02 -28.55
CA GLU A 41 28.65 0.80 -27.39
C GLU A 41 27.36 1.34 -26.75
N PRO A 42 27.24 1.29 -25.40
CA PRO A 42 26.13 1.91 -24.71
C PRO A 42 26.23 3.43 -24.91
N ARG A 43 25.22 3.96 -25.61
CA ARG A 43 25.02 5.40 -25.81
C ARG A 43 25.10 6.07 -24.44
N ALA A 44 26.06 6.99 -24.29
CA ALA A 44 26.25 7.79 -23.10
C ALA A 44 24.92 8.38 -22.65
N ARG A 45 24.56 8.06 -21.41
CA ARG A 45 23.43 8.54 -20.66
C ARG A 45 23.56 10.05 -20.47
N THR A 46 22.89 10.85 -21.30
CA THR A 46 22.69 12.29 -21.13
C THR A 46 21.63 12.53 -20.05
N GLN A 47 22.01 12.36 -18.78
CA GLN A 47 21.24 12.84 -17.64
C GLN A 47 21.83 14.22 -17.24
N ASN A 48 21.02 15.29 -17.33
CA ASN A 48 21.23 16.67 -16.85
C ASN A 48 21.18 17.80 -17.90
N ALA A 49 20.45 17.66 -19.01
CA ALA A 49 20.08 18.84 -19.79
C ALA A 49 18.82 19.49 -19.19
N SER A 50 18.90 20.77 -18.81
CA SER A 50 17.76 21.59 -18.39
C SER A 50 17.93 23.01 -18.93
N PRO A 51 16.85 23.69 -19.34
CA PRO A 51 16.90 25.09 -19.74
C PRO A 51 17.19 25.98 -18.53
N ASN A 52 17.94 27.05 -18.74
CA ASN A 52 18.10 28.09 -17.74
C ASN A 52 16.87 29.00 -17.81
N VAL A 53 16.09 29.05 -16.74
CA VAL A 53 14.81 29.78 -16.69
C VAL A 53 14.94 31.01 -15.81
N THR A 54 14.60 32.16 -16.35
CA THR A 54 14.56 33.43 -15.62
C THR A 54 13.17 34.04 -15.72
N ALA A 55 12.73 34.72 -14.66
CA ALA A 55 11.44 35.39 -14.64
C ALA A 55 11.60 36.82 -14.12
N ALA A 56 10.89 37.76 -14.73
CA ALA A 56 10.89 39.16 -14.34
C ALA A 56 9.47 39.72 -14.46
N ILE A 57 9.11 40.61 -13.53
CA ILE A 57 7.86 41.38 -13.59
C ILE A 57 8.22 42.79 -14.03
N ASP A 58 7.57 43.27 -15.08
CA ASP A 58 7.67 44.65 -15.55
C ASP A 58 6.25 45.21 -15.71
N ALA A 59 5.97 46.30 -15.00
CA ALA A 59 4.63 46.89 -14.87
C ALA A 59 3.54 45.87 -14.46
N ASP A 60 2.63 45.52 -15.38
CA ASP A 60 1.50 44.61 -15.23
C ASP A 60 1.70 43.27 -15.96
N ARG A 61 2.93 42.97 -16.41
CA ARG A 61 3.26 41.75 -17.15
C ARG A 61 4.37 40.95 -16.50
N LEU A 62 4.14 39.65 -16.42
CA LEU A 62 5.13 38.65 -16.02
C LEU A 62 5.78 38.06 -17.27
N TRP A 63 7.11 38.17 -17.35
CA TRP A 63 7.93 37.63 -18.44
C TRP A 63 8.73 36.42 -17.92
N VAL A 64 8.61 35.28 -18.60
CA VAL A 64 9.37 34.07 -18.29
C VAL A 64 10.21 33.67 -19.50
N THR A 65 11.53 33.66 -19.34
CA THR A 65 12.49 33.36 -20.41
C THR A 65 13.15 32.00 -20.19
N TYR A 66 13.07 31.14 -21.20
CA TYR A 66 13.71 29.83 -21.24
C TYR A 66 14.89 29.88 -22.20
N ALA A 67 16.11 29.68 -21.69
CA ALA A 67 17.30 29.46 -22.51
C ALA A 67 17.54 27.95 -22.67
N ILE A 68 17.19 27.42 -23.85
CA ILE A 68 17.24 26.00 -24.22
C ILE A 68 18.68 25.62 -24.60
N PRO A 69 19.25 24.55 -24.04
CA PRO A 69 20.61 24.11 -24.38
C PRO A 69 20.77 23.70 -25.85
N ASP A 70 21.96 23.88 -26.40
CA ASP A 70 22.28 23.44 -27.76
C ASP A 70 22.06 21.92 -27.93
N GLY A 71 21.43 21.55 -29.05
CA GLY A 71 21.04 20.15 -29.33
C GLY A 71 19.67 19.75 -28.81
N TYR A 72 18.96 20.63 -28.10
CA TYR A 72 17.60 20.40 -27.62
C TYR A 72 16.59 21.38 -28.23
N ARG A 73 15.32 20.95 -28.26
CA ARG A 73 14.14 21.70 -28.73
C ARG A 73 13.05 21.61 -27.67
N MET A 74 12.19 22.63 -27.60
CA MET A 74 11.04 22.65 -26.69
C MET A 74 9.76 22.80 -27.51
N ALA A 75 8.79 21.90 -27.33
CA ALA A 75 7.54 21.93 -28.08
C ALA A 75 6.68 23.15 -27.68
N ARG A 76 6.03 23.80 -28.66
CA ARG A 76 5.01 24.84 -28.42
C ARG A 76 3.66 24.20 -28.10
N GLN A 77 3.62 23.48 -26.98
CA GLN A 77 2.40 22.86 -26.47
C GLN A 77 2.11 23.43 -25.08
N GLU A 78 0.93 24.02 -24.90
CA GLU A 78 0.54 24.71 -23.67
C GLU A 78 0.56 23.77 -22.44
N GLU A 79 0.41 22.45 -22.68
CA GLU A 79 0.46 21.40 -21.66
C GLU A 79 1.87 21.15 -21.10
N PHE A 80 2.91 21.43 -21.89
CA PHE A 80 4.30 21.11 -21.53
C PHE A 80 5.17 22.35 -21.27
N VAL A 81 4.69 23.54 -21.64
CA VAL A 81 5.36 24.81 -21.37
C VAL A 81 4.36 25.79 -20.79
N THR A 82 4.40 25.99 -19.48
CA THR A 82 3.45 26.84 -18.76
C THR A 82 4.07 27.47 -17.53
N PHE A 83 3.45 28.52 -17.01
CA PHE A 83 3.81 29.10 -15.73
C PHE A 83 2.57 29.57 -14.97
N SER A 84 2.66 29.54 -13.64
CA SER A 84 1.57 29.91 -12.73
C SER A 84 2.13 30.69 -11.54
N VAL A 85 1.29 31.53 -10.93
CA VAL A 85 1.64 32.31 -9.75
C VAL A 85 1.04 31.63 -8.53
N GLU A 86 1.87 31.21 -7.58
CA GLU A 86 1.41 30.51 -6.36
C GLU A 86 1.13 31.47 -5.19
N THR A 87 1.53 32.74 -5.33
CA THR A 87 1.34 33.76 -4.28
C THR A 87 -0.13 34.20 -4.17
N PRO A 88 -0.76 34.08 -2.98
CA PRO A 88 -2.13 34.53 -2.76
C PRO A 88 -2.27 36.03 -3.06
N GLY A 89 -3.30 36.40 -3.82
CA GLY A 89 -3.60 37.79 -4.14
C GLY A 89 -3.20 38.23 -5.54
N TYR A 90 -2.50 37.40 -6.32
CA TYR A 90 -2.18 37.64 -7.73
C TYR A 90 -2.97 36.69 -8.63
N ARG A 91 -3.50 37.18 -9.74
CA ARG A 91 -4.13 36.38 -10.80
C ARG A 91 -3.34 36.51 -12.08
N LEU A 92 -3.06 35.37 -12.72
CA LEU A 92 -2.41 35.32 -14.02
C LEU A 92 -3.45 35.29 -15.13
N GLY A 93 -3.31 36.16 -16.12
CA GLY A 93 -4.08 36.15 -17.36
C GLY A 93 -3.61 35.07 -18.33
N LYS A 94 -4.13 35.09 -19.56
CA LYS A 94 -3.75 34.14 -20.60
C LYS A 94 -2.26 34.31 -20.96
N ILE A 95 -1.53 33.19 -21.07
CA ILE A 95 -0.13 33.16 -21.51
C ILE A 95 -0.08 33.42 -23.02
N ASP A 96 0.79 34.35 -23.41
CA ASP A 96 1.13 34.67 -24.78
C ASP A 96 2.32 33.82 -25.24
N TYR A 97 2.07 32.96 -26.23
CA TYR A 97 3.04 32.02 -26.80
C TYR A 97 3.56 32.55 -28.14
N PRO A 98 4.82 33.00 -28.24
CA PRO A 98 5.40 33.51 -29.48
C PRO A 98 5.46 32.42 -30.55
N ALA A 99 5.54 32.79 -31.83
CA ALA A 99 5.61 31.83 -32.93
C ALA A 99 6.86 30.93 -32.82
N GLY A 100 6.67 29.62 -32.96
CA GLY A 100 7.78 28.65 -32.99
C GLY A 100 8.28 28.40 -34.41
N ARG A 101 9.37 27.66 -34.55
CA ARG A 101 9.80 27.13 -35.85
C ARG A 101 9.08 25.82 -36.12
N LYS A 102 8.51 25.64 -37.31
CA LYS A 102 7.89 24.37 -37.69
C LYS A 102 8.90 23.22 -37.72
N ASN A 103 8.58 22.13 -37.03
CA ASN A 103 9.30 20.88 -37.10
C ASN A 103 8.95 20.16 -38.41
N THR A 104 9.96 19.84 -39.21
CA THR A 104 9.81 19.14 -40.50
C THR A 104 9.31 17.69 -40.37
N THR A 105 9.25 17.13 -39.16
CA THR A 105 8.94 15.72 -38.90
C THR A 105 7.54 15.52 -38.33
N THR A 106 7.05 16.44 -37.49
CA THR A 106 5.76 16.33 -36.79
C THR A 106 4.76 17.42 -37.17
N ASP A 107 5.15 18.39 -38.01
CA ASP A 107 4.36 19.59 -38.39
C ASP A 107 3.99 20.52 -37.20
N ASP A 108 4.46 20.20 -35.99
CA ASP A 108 4.32 21.01 -34.77
C ASP A 108 5.34 22.16 -34.74
N GLU A 109 5.01 23.26 -34.05
CA GLU A 109 5.95 24.36 -33.81
C GLU A 109 6.83 24.13 -32.58
N GLU A 110 8.12 24.42 -32.70
CA GLU A 110 9.13 24.23 -31.66
C GLU A 110 9.99 25.47 -31.42
N TYR A 111 10.44 25.63 -30.18
CA TYR A 111 11.39 26.67 -29.76
C TYR A 111 12.82 26.14 -29.73
N ALA A 112 13.77 27.00 -30.07
CA ALA A 112 15.20 26.73 -29.98
C ALA A 112 15.99 28.00 -29.66
N GLY A 113 17.07 27.86 -28.91
CA GLY A 113 17.81 28.99 -28.37
C GLY A 113 17.06 29.58 -27.19
N THR A 114 16.57 30.81 -27.30
CA THR A 114 15.85 31.50 -26.20
C THR A 114 14.41 31.79 -26.60
N VAL A 115 13.47 31.50 -25.71
CA VAL A 115 12.05 31.87 -25.87
C VAL A 115 11.55 32.57 -24.62
N THR A 116 10.82 33.66 -24.81
CA THR A 116 10.20 34.42 -23.72
C THR A 116 8.68 34.35 -23.85
N LEU A 117 8.03 33.83 -22.82
CA LEU A 117 6.58 33.84 -22.66
C LEU A 117 6.18 35.05 -21.81
N SER A 118 4.99 35.59 -22.05
CA SER A 118 4.46 36.69 -21.24
C SER A 118 3.00 36.47 -20.86
N ALA A 119 2.57 36.95 -19.69
CA ALA A 119 1.17 36.96 -19.30
C ALA A 119 0.88 38.22 -18.47
N GLN A 120 -0.34 38.74 -18.56
CA GLN A 120 -0.77 39.82 -17.67
C GLN A 120 -0.92 39.29 -16.24
N ILE A 121 -0.50 40.09 -15.26
CA ILE A 121 -0.60 39.76 -13.84
C ILE A 121 -1.43 40.84 -13.13
N GLU A 122 -2.59 40.45 -12.61
CA GLU A 122 -3.49 41.35 -11.90
C GLU A 122 -3.39 41.15 -10.39
N ARG A 123 -3.30 42.25 -9.65
CA ARG A 123 -3.32 42.24 -8.19
C ARG A 123 -4.77 42.35 -7.70
N THR A 124 -5.24 41.32 -7.01
CA THR A 124 -6.56 41.33 -6.39
C THR A 124 -6.53 42.09 -5.05
N VAL A 125 -7.66 42.70 -4.65
CA VAL A 125 -7.79 43.56 -3.45
C VAL A 125 -7.38 42.85 -2.13
N ALA A 126 -7.31 41.51 -2.14
CA ALA A 126 -6.84 40.70 -1.02
C ALA A 126 -5.30 40.63 -0.87
N ALA A 127 -4.53 41.17 -1.82
CA ALA A 127 -3.07 41.20 -1.74
C ALA A 127 -2.63 42.26 -0.72
N THR A 128 -2.49 41.86 0.55
CA THR A 128 -1.86 42.66 1.60
C THR A 128 -0.55 43.28 1.09
N ALA A 129 -0.30 44.55 1.42
CA ALA A 129 0.90 45.33 1.09
C ALA A 129 2.24 44.76 1.64
N ALA A 130 2.27 43.48 2.01
CA ALA A 130 3.36 42.79 2.68
C ALA A 130 4.12 41.78 1.79
N ALA A 131 3.60 41.40 0.61
CA ALA A 131 4.31 40.49 -0.28
C ALA A 131 5.44 41.21 -1.02
N ARG A 132 6.68 41.05 -0.52
CA ARG A 132 7.90 41.58 -1.16
C ARG A 132 8.40 40.71 -2.33
N THR A 133 7.89 39.49 -2.43
CA THR A 133 8.27 38.51 -3.44
C THR A 133 7.03 37.81 -3.99
N VAL A 134 7.05 37.52 -5.30
CA VAL A 134 6.03 36.73 -6.00
C VAL A 134 6.67 35.42 -6.44
N ASP A 135 6.10 34.30 -5.99
CA ASP A 135 6.54 32.95 -6.33
C ASP A 135 5.85 32.50 -7.63
N VAL A 136 6.67 32.23 -8.64
CA VAL A 136 6.24 31.81 -9.98
C VAL A 136 6.72 30.39 -10.24
N LYS A 137 5.79 29.46 -10.39
CA LYS A 137 6.06 28.08 -10.79
C LYS A 137 6.10 27.97 -12.30
N VAL A 138 7.21 27.51 -12.85
CA VAL A 138 7.47 27.37 -14.30
C VAL A 138 7.69 25.90 -14.65
N ALA A 139 7.13 25.43 -15.76
CA ALA A 139 7.23 24.04 -16.22
C ALA A 139 7.65 23.99 -17.69
N TRP A 140 8.50 23.02 -18.03
CA TRP A 140 9.01 22.81 -19.38
C TRP A 140 9.21 21.31 -19.70
N GLN A 141 9.25 21.01 -20.99
CA GLN A 141 9.74 19.73 -21.52
C GLN A 141 10.68 19.97 -22.70
N ILE A 142 11.85 19.33 -22.69
CA ILE A 142 12.80 19.43 -23.80
C ILE A 142 13.00 18.08 -24.48
N CYS A 143 13.21 18.10 -25.79
CA CYS A 143 13.47 16.94 -26.62
C CYS A 143 14.79 17.11 -27.38
N ASP A 144 15.56 16.04 -27.51
CA ASP A 144 16.74 16.01 -28.40
C ASP A 144 16.27 16.17 -29.85
N VAL A 145 17.11 16.74 -30.74
CA VAL A 145 16.88 16.87 -32.18
C VAL A 145 16.59 15.54 -32.89
N LYS A 146 16.83 14.40 -32.22
CA LYS A 146 16.48 13.06 -32.69
C LYS A 146 15.06 12.60 -32.31
N GLY A 147 14.25 13.47 -31.67
CA GLY A 147 12.87 13.21 -31.29
C GLY A 147 12.70 12.44 -29.97
N THR A 148 13.75 12.35 -29.14
CA THR A 148 13.65 11.74 -27.81
C THR A 148 13.42 12.82 -26.76
N CYS A 149 12.25 12.79 -26.10
CA CYS A 149 11.89 13.78 -25.08
C CYS A 149 12.34 13.35 -23.69
N LEU A 150 12.86 14.30 -22.93
CA LEU A 150 13.11 14.16 -21.50
C LEU A 150 11.79 14.29 -20.73
N MET A 151 11.77 13.80 -19.50
CA MET A 151 10.61 13.92 -18.62
C MET A 151 10.33 15.41 -18.33
N PRO A 152 9.06 15.87 -18.31
CA PRO A 152 8.73 17.24 -17.94
C PRO A 152 9.28 17.58 -16.54
N ALA A 153 9.79 18.81 -16.40
CA ALA A 153 10.35 19.29 -15.15
C ALA A 153 9.78 20.68 -14.83
N ASP A 154 9.72 21.01 -13.54
CA ASP A 154 9.26 22.28 -13.03
C ASP A 154 10.25 22.88 -12.02
N THR A 155 10.22 24.20 -11.87
CA THR A 155 10.91 24.90 -10.78
C THR A 155 10.10 26.12 -10.33
N THR A 156 10.42 26.66 -9.15
CA THR A 156 9.77 27.86 -8.61
C THR A 156 10.79 28.99 -8.51
N LEU A 157 10.44 30.16 -9.04
CA LEU A 157 11.26 31.36 -9.06
C LEU A 157 10.61 32.44 -8.18
N ALA A 158 11.36 32.99 -7.23
CA ALA A 158 10.91 34.10 -6.40
C ALA A 158 11.35 35.45 -7.02
N ILE A 159 10.39 36.31 -7.35
CA ILE A 159 10.62 37.61 -8.02
C ILE A 159 10.36 38.75 -7.02
N ALA A 160 11.33 39.64 -6.82
CA ALA A 160 11.14 40.83 -6.01
C ALA A 160 10.28 41.88 -6.75
N VAL A 161 9.28 42.46 -6.07
CA VAL A 161 8.40 43.50 -6.65
C VAL A 161 8.76 44.87 -6.05
N ASP A 162 8.99 45.86 -6.90
CA ASP A 162 9.30 47.23 -6.49
C ASP A 162 8.03 47.93 -5.95
N PRO A 163 8.04 48.49 -4.72
CA PRO A 163 6.88 49.15 -4.13
C PRO A 163 6.44 50.47 -4.80
N ALA A 164 7.05 50.91 -5.91
CA ALA A 164 6.81 52.21 -6.53
C ALA A 164 5.51 52.38 -7.33
N LEU A 165 4.60 51.38 -7.38
CA LEU A 165 3.29 51.49 -8.05
C LEU A 165 2.15 51.57 -7.03
N VAL A 166 1.99 52.76 -6.42
CA VAL A 166 0.82 53.11 -5.60
C VAL A 166 0.27 54.46 -6.08
N PRO A 167 -0.96 54.51 -6.62
CA PRO A 167 -1.76 55.72 -6.55
C PRO A 167 -2.46 55.80 -5.20
N GLU A 168 -2.33 56.98 -4.60
CA GLU A 168 -2.80 57.39 -3.28
C GLU A 168 -4.34 57.42 -3.18
N ALA A 169 -4.82 57.19 -1.95
CA ALA A 169 -6.22 56.99 -1.58
C ALA A 169 -7.10 58.26 -1.65
N ALA A 170 -8.41 58.05 -1.80
CA ALA A 170 -9.48 58.87 -1.22
C ALA A 170 -10.64 57.91 -0.88
N GLY A 171 -10.97 57.66 0.40
CA GLY A 171 -12.01 58.39 1.16
C GLY A 171 -13.41 57.99 0.67
N THR A 172 -14.37 57.46 1.45
CA THR A 172 -14.90 58.00 2.71
C THR A 172 -16.01 57.05 3.24
N SER A 173 -15.92 56.72 4.53
CA SER A 173 -16.94 56.49 5.59
C SER A 173 -18.38 55.96 5.32
N THR A 174 -18.69 54.87 6.05
CA THR A 174 -19.89 54.56 6.90
C THR A 174 -21.27 54.18 6.30
N GLU A 175 -21.78 53.06 6.88
CA GLU A 175 -23.16 52.71 7.27
C GLU A 175 -24.13 52.06 6.24
N ALA A 176 -24.52 50.79 6.50
CA ALA A 176 -25.92 50.33 6.72
C ALA A 176 -26.10 48.79 6.59
N GLU A 177 -26.61 48.19 7.67
CA GLU A 177 -27.76 47.27 7.80
C GLU A 177 -28.24 46.35 6.63
N SER A 178 -28.56 45.09 7.01
CA SER A 178 -29.51 44.12 6.41
C SER A 178 -29.08 43.15 5.29
N ALA A 179 -29.32 41.86 5.58
CA ALA A 179 -29.19 40.65 4.75
C ALA A 179 -30.36 40.47 3.74
N PRO A 180 -30.53 39.30 3.08
CA PRO A 180 -29.67 38.56 2.15
C PRO A 180 -30.36 38.35 0.76
N ALA A 181 -29.61 38.06 -0.31
CA ALA A 181 -30.16 37.47 -1.53
C ALA A 181 -29.13 36.59 -2.26
N ALA A 182 -29.53 35.34 -2.51
CA ALA A 182 -28.78 34.24 -3.13
C ALA A 182 -28.80 34.35 -4.68
N THR A 183 -27.76 33.93 -5.43
CA THR A 183 -27.57 32.60 -6.10
C THR A 183 -26.85 32.88 -7.45
N PRO A 184 -26.06 32.00 -8.12
CA PRO A 184 -25.87 30.56 -7.91
C PRO A 184 -24.43 30.10 -7.65
N SER A 185 -24.29 29.27 -6.63
CA SER A 185 -23.20 28.29 -6.55
C SER A 185 -23.49 27.16 -7.53
N ALA A 186 -22.56 26.91 -8.44
CA ALA A 186 -22.56 25.74 -9.29
C ALA A 186 -22.45 24.48 -8.41
N ARG A 187 -23.59 23.78 -8.33
CA ARG A 187 -23.80 22.36 -8.02
C ARG A 187 -22.51 21.59 -7.65
N GLN A 188 -22.07 21.74 -6.41
CA GLN A 188 -21.31 20.70 -5.73
C GLN A 188 -22.28 19.56 -5.47
N THR A 189 -22.06 18.44 -6.15
CA THR A 189 -22.66 17.17 -5.76
C THR A 189 -22.22 16.89 -4.34
N GLU A 190 -23.16 17.00 -3.40
CA GLU A 190 -22.95 16.71 -1.99
C GLU A 190 -22.30 15.33 -1.82
N PRO A 191 -21.36 15.15 -0.86
CA PRO A 191 -21.05 13.82 -0.41
C PRO A 191 -22.30 13.31 0.30
N VAL A 192 -22.94 12.27 -0.26
CA VAL A 192 -23.86 11.41 0.49
C VAL A 192 -23.02 10.66 1.54
N GLY A 193 -22.73 11.37 2.61
CA GLY A 193 -22.09 10.88 3.82
C GLY A 193 -22.93 11.44 4.96
N SER A 194 -24.01 10.72 5.29
CA SER A 194 -24.69 10.88 6.57
C SER A 194 -23.59 10.99 7.65
N GLN A 195 -23.48 12.16 8.29
CA GLN A 195 -22.47 12.40 9.32
C GLN A 195 -22.72 11.40 10.45
N ARG A 196 -22.06 10.23 10.37
CA ARG A 196 -22.15 9.23 11.41
C ARG A 196 -21.64 9.91 12.68
N PRO A 197 -22.43 9.92 13.75
CA PRO A 197 -22.05 10.68 14.94
C PRO A 197 -20.76 10.08 15.51
N LEU A 198 -19.85 10.94 15.99
CA LEU A 198 -18.52 10.56 16.47
C LEU A 198 -18.55 9.39 17.47
N TRP A 199 -19.57 9.34 18.34
CA TRP A 199 -19.74 8.24 19.29
C TRP A 199 -19.91 6.88 18.62
N LEU A 200 -20.59 6.82 17.47
CA LEU A 200 -20.80 5.57 16.73
C LEU A 200 -19.48 5.07 16.13
N LEU A 201 -18.65 5.98 15.61
CA LEU A 201 -17.29 5.66 15.16
C LEU A 201 -16.44 5.10 16.30
N LEU A 202 -16.52 5.72 17.48
CA LEU A 202 -15.80 5.30 18.69
C LEU A 202 -16.27 3.92 19.18
N VAL A 203 -17.57 3.63 19.13
CA VAL A 203 -18.11 2.30 19.45
C VAL A 203 -17.60 1.26 18.46
N PHE A 204 -17.58 1.55 17.16
CA PHE A 204 -17.01 0.65 16.16
C PHE A 204 -15.50 0.45 16.32
N ALA A 205 -14.77 1.48 16.75
CA ALA A 205 -13.34 1.37 17.07
C ALA A 205 -13.11 0.42 18.26
N PHE A 206 -13.89 0.56 19.33
CA PHE A 206 -13.85 -0.36 20.47
C PHE A 206 -14.22 -1.80 20.08
N LEU A 207 -15.30 -1.96 19.30
CA LEU A 207 -15.74 -3.27 18.81
C LEU A 207 -14.71 -3.91 17.87
N GLY A 208 -14.07 -3.11 17.02
CA GLY A 208 -12.95 -3.53 16.18
C GLY A 208 -11.80 -4.06 17.03
N GLY A 209 -11.40 -3.33 18.09
CA GLY A 209 -10.41 -3.79 19.05
C GLY A 209 -10.79 -5.09 19.75
N LEU A 210 -12.08 -5.27 20.09
CA LEU A 210 -12.58 -6.51 20.68
C LEU A 210 -12.47 -7.68 19.69
N ILE A 211 -12.80 -7.46 18.41
CA ILE A 211 -12.68 -8.46 17.34
C ILE A 211 -11.22 -8.90 17.14
N LEU A 212 -10.23 -8.03 17.34
CA LEU A 212 -8.80 -8.40 17.25
C LEU A 212 -8.41 -9.50 18.24
N ASN A 213 -9.15 -9.70 19.34
CA ASN A 213 -8.91 -10.82 20.26
C ASN A 213 -9.26 -12.19 19.66
N ALA A 214 -10.16 -12.22 18.66
CA ALA A 214 -10.52 -13.44 17.95
C ALA A 214 -9.49 -13.81 16.86
N MET A 215 -8.49 -12.95 16.60
CA MET A 215 -7.43 -13.28 15.66
C MET A 215 -6.47 -14.33 16.22
N PRO A 216 -6.05 -15.27 15.37
CA PRO A 216 -5.34 -16.47 15.83
C PRO A 216 -3.92 -16.21 16.35
N CYS A 217 -3.32 -15.05 16.08
CA CYS A 217 -2.00 -14.70 16.62
C CYS A 217 -2.05 -13.99 17.98
N VAL A 218 -3.22 -13.48 18.41
CA VAL A 218 -3.39 -12.83 19.72
C VAL A 218 -3.72 -13.87 20.79
N LEU A 219 -4.49 -14.89 20.42
CA LEU A 219 -4.94 -15.97 21.31
C LEU A 219 -3.79 -16.68 22.05
N PRO A 220 -2.63 -17.02 21.44
CA PRO A 220 -1.53 -17.69 22.14
C PRO A 220 -0.96 -16.85 23.29
N VAL A 221 -0.75 -15.54 23.05
CA VAL A 221 -0.20 -14.62 24.07
C VAL A 221 -1.22 -14.36 25.17
N LEU A 222 -2.49 -14.22 24.79
CA LEU A 222 -3.62 -14.05 25.72
C LEU A 222 -3.72 -15.24 26.68
N SER A 223 -3.59 -16.46 26.14
CA SER A 223 -3.67 -17.72 26.90
C SER A 223 -2.55 -17.83 27.94
N ILE A 224 -1.31 -17.57 27.54
CA ILE A 224 -0.14 -17.64 28.45
C ILE A 224 -0.27 -16.63 29.58
N LYS A 225 -0.69 -15.40 29.26
CA LYS A 225 -0.88 -14.37 30.28
C LYS A 225 -2.06 -14.72 31.18
N ALA A 226 -3.14 -15.30 30.64
CA ALA A 226 -4.32 -15.66 31.41
C ALA A 226 -3.98 -16.73 32.45
N ILE A 227 -3.16 -17.71 32.06
CA ILE A 227 -2.63 -18.74 32.96
C ILE A 227 -1.75 -18.10 34.06
N SER A 228 -0.86 -17.16 33.71
CA SER A 228 -0.05 -16.46 34.72
C SER A 228 -0.88 -15.64 35.71
N LEU A 229 -2.03 -15.13 35.26
CA LEU A 229 -2.98 -14.38 36.07
C LEU A 229 -3.77 -15.32 37.00
N VAL A 230 -4.16 -16.49 36.50
CA VAL A 230 -4.79 -17.56 37.29
C VAL A 230 -3.83 -18.09 38.36
N GLU A 231 -2.56 -18.32 38.05
CA GLU A 231 -1.55 -18.68 39.06
C GLU A 231 -1.34 -17.56 40.09
N SER A 232 -1.40 -16.30 39.64
CA SER A 232 -1.36 -15.12 40.52
C SER A 232 -2.67 -14.89 41.28
N SER A 233 -3.77 -15.55 40.93
CA SER A 233 -5.09 -15.40 41.60
C SER A 233 -5.15 -16.08 42.98
N ASN A 234 -4.15 -16.91 43.31
CA ASN A 234 -3.88 -17.32 44.69
C ASN A 234 -3.34 -16.18 45.57
N LYS A 235 -3.10 -14.99 45.00
CA LYS A 235 -2.74 -13.74 45.71
C LYS A 235 -3.95 -12.80 45.83
N ASN A 236 -3.78 -11.71 46.56
CA ASN A 236 -4.83 -10.71 46.82
C ASN A 236 -5.50 -10.20 45.52
N PRO A 237 -6.85 -10.04 45.50
CA PRO A 237 -7.59 -9.59 44.30
C PRO A 237 -7.14 -8.19 43.82
N ARG A 238 -6.62 -7.35 44.72
CA ARG A 238 -6.04 -6.04 44.38
C ARG A 238 -4.77 -6.15 43.54
N GLU A 239 -3.97 -7.20 43.70
CA GLU A 239 -2.74 -7.40 42.89
C GLU A 239 -3.07 -7.85 41.47
N VAL A 240 -4.10 -8.68 41.32
CA VAL A 240 -4.65 -9.11 40.02
C VAL A 240 -5.14 -7.90 39.23
N LEU A 241 -5.94 -7.03 39.86
CA LEU A 241 -6.43 -5.81 39.21
C LEU A 241 -5.30 -4.85 38.81
N LYS A 242 -4.31 -4.62 39.68
CA LYS A 242 -3.14 -3.79 39.35
C LYS A 242 -2.34 -4.38 38.18
N GLY A 243 -2.22 -5.71 38.10
CA GLY A 243 -1.60 -6.40 36.97
C GLY A 243 -2.37 -6.19 35.66
N ALA A 244 -3.70 -6.32 35.69
CA ALA A 244 -4.56 -6.09 34.53
C ALA A 244 -4.55 -4.62 34.05
N LEU A 245 -4.54 -3.67 35.00
CA LEU A 245 -4.41 -2.24 34.70
C LEU A 245 -3.03 -1.91 34.11
N ALA A 246 -1.95 -2.49 34.64
CA ALA A 246 -0.61 -2.30 34.09
C ALA A 246 -0.50 -2.87 32.67
N TYR A 247 -1.08 -4.05 32.40
CA TYR A 247 -1.16 -4.62 31.05
C TYR A 247 -1.94 -3.69 30.10
N THR A 248 -3.11 -3.22 30.53
CA THR A 248 -3.94 -2.29 29.76
C THR A 248 -3.19 -0.99 29.46
N ALA A 249 -2.47 -0.44 30.45
CA ALA A 249 -1.65 0.75 30.27
C ALA A 249 -0.52 0.52 29.24
N GLY A 250 0.09 -0.67 29.20
CA GLY A 250 1.09 -1.03 28.19
C GLY A 250 0.51 -1.08 26.78
N VAL A 251 -0.68 -1.66 26.62
CA VAL A 251 -1.40 -1.68 25.34
C VAL A 251 -1.75 -0.26 24.89
N LEU A 252 -2.36 0.54 25.77
CA LEU A 252 -2.75 1.92 25.48
C LEU A 252 -1.55 2.80 25.16
N ALA A 253 -0.42 2.62 25.85
CA ALA A 253 0.82 3.34 25.55
C ALA A 253 1.32 3.02 24.13
N CYS A 254 1.32 1.75 23.72
CA CYS A 254 1.68 1.38 22.35
C CYS A 254 0.74 2.03 21.31
N PHE A 255 -0.57 1.96 21.50
CA PHE A 255 -1.53 2.58 20.58
C PHE A 255 -1.43 4.12 20.57
N ALA A 256 -1.12 4.74 21.71
CA ALA A 256 -0.86 6.18 21.79
C ALA A 256 0.40 6.59 21.02
N VAL A 257 1.48 5.81 21.13
CA VAL A 257 2.72 6.03 20.36
C VAL A 257 2.46 5.87 18.86
N LEU A 258 1.71 4.83 18.46
CA LEU A 258 1.33 4.63 17.06
C LEU A 258 0.45 5.78 16.54
N ALA A 259 -0.53 6.23 17.31
CA ALA A 259 -1.36 7.39 16.96
C ALA A 259 -0.52 8.67 16.84
N GLY A 260 0.40 8.90 17.77
CA GLY A 260 1.32 10.05 17.74
C GLY A 260 2.22 10.04 16.50
N LEU A 261 2.78 8.88 16.15
CA LEU A 261 3.59 8.71 14.94
C LEU A 261 2.78 9.02 13.67
N VAL A 262 1.55 8.52 13.60
CA VAL A 262 0.62 8.79 12.50
C VAL A 262 0.30 10.28 12.38
N ILE A 263 -0.04 10.93 13.50
CA ILE A 263 -0.38 12.36 13.53
C ILE A 263 0.85 13.20 13.09
N ALA A 264 2.04 12.85 13.56
CA ALA A 264 3.29 13.51 13.16
C ALA A 264 3.56 13.36 11.66
N LEU A 265 3.42 12.16 11.10
CA LEU A 265 3.60 11.92 9.66
C LEU A 265 2.57 12.69 8.81
N LYS A 266 1.31 12.75 9.25
CA LYS A 266 0.27 13.55 8.60
C LYS A 266 0.59 15.03 8.62
N SER A 267 1.10 15.56 9.74
CA SER A 267 1.52 16.97 9.84
C SER A 267 2.69 17.32 8.92
N ALA A 268 3.50 16.33 8.52
CA ALA A 268 4.59 16.49 7.58
C ALA A 268 4.16 16.39 6.09
N GLY A 269 2.85 16.36 5.79
CA GLY A 269 2.32 16.31 4.43
C GLY A 269 2.57 15.00 3.69
N ARG A 270 2.97 13.93 4.39
CA ARG A 270 3.16 12.61 3.78
C ARG A 270 1.87 11.82 3.87
N GLU A 271 1.17 11.71 2.75
CA GLU A 271 0.10 10.74 2.57
C GLU A 271 0.71 9.33 2.50
N VAL A 272 0.87 8.72 3.66
CA VAL A 272 1.32 7.32 3.77
C VAL A 272 0.13 6.44 3.39
N GLY A 273 0.04 6.06 2.10
CA GLY A 273 -0.95 5.10 1.63
C GLY A 273 -0.83 3.81 2.44
N TRP A 274 -1.89 3.38 3.11
CA TRP A 274 -1.82 2.14 3.88
C TRP A 274 -1.88 0.94 2.93
N GLY A 275 -0.92 0.02 3.03
CA GLY A 275 -0.87 -1.18 2.18
C GLY A 275 0.16 -1.15 1.05
N PHE A 276 0.88 -0.04 0.81
CA PHE A 276 1.99 -0.03 -0.17
C PHE A 276 3.07 -1.07 0.17
N GLN A 277 3.21 -1.44 1.45
CA GLN A 277 4.17 -2.47 1.87
C GLN A 277 3.81 -3.82 1.25
N PHE A 278 2.53 -4.12 1.06
CA PHE A 278 2.09 -5.35 0.41
C PHE A 278 2.35 -5.37 -1.09
N GLN A 279 2.69 -4.24 -1.72
CA GLN A 279 3.12 -4.22 -3.13
C GLN A 279 4.60 -4.59 -3.29
N GLU A 280 5.38 -4.52 -2.20
CA GLU A 280 6.78 -4.96 -2.19
C GLU A 280 6.86 -6.44 -1.83
N TRP A 281 7.24 -7.27 -2.81
CA TRP A 281 7.28 -8.73 -2.65
C TRP A 281 8.22 -9.19 -1.54
N ARG A 282 9.29 -8.43 -1.25
CA ARG A 282 10.21 -8.75 -0.15
C ARG A 282 9.54 -8.63 1.21
N PHE A 283 8.68 -7.62 1.39
CA PHE A 283 7.93 -7.44 2.62
C PHE A 283 6.91 -8.56 2.79
N VAL A 284 6.15 -8.90 1.74
CA VAL A 284 5.17 -10.00 1.77
C VAL A 284 5.86 -11.34 2.06
N LEU A 285 7.03 -11.61 1.45
CA LEU A 285 7.84 -12.78 1.75
C LEU A 285 8.26 -12.83 3.22
N GLY A 286 8.79 -11.73 3.75
CA GLY A 286 9.19 -11.63 5.16
C GLY A 286 8.02 -11.88 6.11
N LEU A 287 6.86 -11.28 5.84
CA LEU A 287 5.64 -11.50 6.61
C LEU A 287 5.18 -12.98 6.52
N THR A 288 5.23 -13.57 5.33
CA THR A 288 4.88 -14.99 5.10
C THR A 288 5.74 -15.91 5.96
N VAL A 289 7.06 -15.69 6.01
CA VAL A 289 8.00 -16.47 6.83
C VAL A 289 7.69 -16.31 8.31
N VAL A 290 7.42 -15.09 8.77
CA VAL A 290 7.10 -14.81 10.17
C VAL A 290 5.81 -15.54 10.58
N ILE A 291 4.73 -15.41 9.80
CA ILE A 291 3.46 -16.09 10.10
C ILE A 291 3.62 -17.60 10.02
N TRP A 292 4.41 -18.12 9.06
CA TRP A 292 4.72 -19.53 8.96
C TRP A 292 5.46 -20.07 10.19
N LEU A 293 6.45 -19.33 10.69
CA LEU A 293 7.15 -19.66 11.95
C LEU A 293 6.20 -19.67 13.15
N PHE A 294 5.27 -18.71 13.24
CA PHE A 294 4.24 -18.74 14.28
C PHE A 294 3.33 -19.96 14.14
N ALA A 295 2.86 -20.30 12.93
CA ALA A 295 2.04 -21.49 12.71
C ALA A 295 2.75 -22.77 13.18
N LEU A 296 4.03 -22.93 12.81
CA LEU A 296 4.88 -24.03 13.24
C LEU A 296 5.10 -24.05 14.76
N SER A 297 5.18 -22.88 15.41
CA SER A 297 5.26 -22.79 16.87
C SER A 297 3.94 -23.22 17.54
N LEU A 298 2.78 -22.92 16.95
CA LEU A 298 1.49 -23.43 17.44
C LEU A 298 1.38 -24.96 17.28
N PHE A 299 1.94 -25.53 16.20
CA PHE A 299 2.05 -26.98 16.03
C PHE A 299 3.10 -27.65 16.94
N ASP A 300 3.71 -26.91 17.86
CA ASP A 300 4.73 -27.41 18.81
C ASP A 300 5.97 -28.01 18.11
N VAL A 301 6.21 -27.65 16.85
CA VAL A 301 7.38 -28.08 16.08
C VAL A 301 8.66 -27.51 16.71
N PHE A 302 8.55 -26.30 17.25
CA PHE A 302 9.58 -25.67 18.05
C PHE A 302 8.95 -24.68 19.03
N ILE A 303 9.62 -24.48 20.17
CA ILE A 303 9.23 -23.49 21.16
C ILE A 303 10.06 -22.24 20.89
N ILE A 304 9.41 -21.11 20.61
CA ILE A 304 10.09 -19.82 20.45
C ILE A 304 10.72 -19.42 21.79
N THR A 305 11.99 -19.77 21.99
CA THR A 305 12.83 -19.16 23.02
C THR A 305 13.75 -18.15 22.36
N LEU A 306 13.19 -17.00 21.97
CA LEU A 306 13.97 -15.88 21.44
C LEU A 306 15.10 -15.53 22.44
N PRO A 307 16.35 -15.32 22.00
CA PRO A 307 17.43 -14.87 22.87
C PRO A 307 17.06 -13.55 23.53
N GLY A 308 17.12 -13.47 24.85
CA GLY A 308 16.66 -12.30 25.60
C GLY A 308 15.15 -12.24 25.85
N MET A 309 14.32 -13.01 25.12
CA MET A 309 12.91 -13.14 25.47
C MET A 309 12.79 -13.83 26.81
N ASN A 310 13.48 -14.94 27.08
CA ASN A 310 13.51 -15.52 28.43
C ASN A 310 14.03 -14.54 29.50
N ALA A 311 14.92 -13.61 29.17
CA ALA A 311 15.35 -12.58 30.13
C ALA A 311 14.27 -11.49 30.32
N ALA A 312 13.53 -11.13 29.26
CA ALA A 312 12.40 -10.20 29.29
C ALA A 312 11.12 -10.81 29.88
N THR A 313 10.81 -12.09 29.61
CA THR A 313 9.77 -12.88 30.29
C THR A 313 10.18 -13.17 31.71
N ASN A 314 11.43 -13.52 32.02
CA ASN A 314 11.86 -13.69 33.42
C ASN A 314 11.93 -12.35 34.18
N ALA A 315 12.29 -11.25 33.52
CA ALA A 315 12.17 -9.91 34.07
C ALA A 315 10.68 -9.52 34.22
N SER A 316 9.81 -9.91 33.29
CA SER A 316 8.36 -9.71 33.37
C SER A 316 7.71 -10.56 34.46
N LEU A 317 8.22 -11.77 34.71
CA LEU A 317 7.82 -12.68 35.78
C LEU A 317 8.39 -12.22 37.14
N ARG A 318 9.54 -11.55 37.17
CA ARG A 318 10.19 -11.03 38.40
C ARG A 318 9.79 -9.60 38.77
N ALA A 319 9.34 -8.75 37.83
CA ALA A 319 9.18 -7.31 38.04
C ALA A 319 7.75 -6.83 38.38
N GLY A 320 6.88 -7.69 38.89
CA GLY A 320 5.54 -7.28 39.36
C GLY A 320 4.71 -6.55 38.30
N HIS A 321 4.36 -5.29 38.55
CA HIS A 321 3.52 -4.49 37.65
C HIS A 321 4.22 -4.05 36.36
N LEU A 322 5.53 -3.78 36.41
CA LEU A 322 6.31 -3.39 35.23
C LEU A 322 6.35 -4.53 34.20
N GLY A 323 6.41 -5.78 34.67
CA GLY A 323 6.34 -6.95 33.82
C GLY A 323 5.02 -7.09 33.08
N SER A 324 3.91 -6.73 33.72
CA SER A 324 2.59 -6.75 33.09
C SER A 324 2.42 -5.64 32.06
N PHE A 325 3.00 -4.46 32.30
CA PHE A 325 3.07 -3.38 31.32
C PHE A 325 3.84 -3.77 30.05
N LEU A 326 5.05 -4.30 30.20
CA LEU A 326 5.87 -4.75 29.06
C LEU A 326 5.21 -5.91 28.29
N SER A 327 4.53 -6.81 29.00
CA SER A 327 3.75 -7.87 28.37
C SER A 327 2.61 -7.33 27.50
N GLY A 328 1.99 -6.21 27.87
CA GLY A 328 1.00 -5.51 27.05
C GLY A 328 1.61 -4.96 25.76
N MET A 329 2.78 -4.33 25.85
CA MET A 329 3.48 -3.81 24.67
C MET A 329 3.89 -4.91 23.70
N VAL A 330 4.46 -6.01 24.22
CA VAL A 330 4.85 -7.17 23.40
C VAL A 330 3.64 -7.81 22.74
N ALA A 331 2.48 -7.87 23.43
CA ALA A 331 1.26 -8.38 22.84
C ALA A 331 0.80 -7.55 21.62
N VAL A 332 0.88 -6.21 21.69
CA VAL A 332 0.57 -5.34 20.54
C VAL A 332 1.54 -5.58 19.39
N LEU A 333 2.85 -5.64 19.67
CA LEU A 333 3.88 -5.87 18.64
C LEU A 333 3.70 -7.21 17.90
N LEU A 334 3.34 -8.27 18.63
CA LEU A 334 3.08 -9.59 18.06
C LEU A 334 1.75 -9.65 17.30
N ALA A 335 0.76 -8.84 17.68
CA ALA A 335 -0.53 -8.74 17.00
C ALA A 335 -0.46 -7.95 15.68
N THR A 336 0.44 -6.97 15.58
CA THR A 336 0.58 -6.13 14.37
C THR A 336 0.66 -6.90 13.05
N PRO A 337 1.50 -7.95 12.88
CA PRO A 337 1.61 -8.64 11.59
C PRO A 337 0.34 -9.35 11.13
N CYS A 338 -0.52 -9.85 12.04
CA CYS A 338 -1.77 -10.52 11.66
C CYS A 338 -2.95 -9.56 11.50
N THR A 339 -2.89 -8.39 12.15
CA THR A 339 -3.93 -7.36 12.10
C THR A 339 -3.72 -6.38 10.93
N ALA A 340 -2.50 -6.31 10.38
CA ALA A 340 -2.09 -5.47 9.27
C ALA A 340 -2.79 -5.73 7.91
N PRO A 341 -3.50 -6.83 7.64
CA PRO A 341 -4.35 -6.89 6.44
C PRO A 341 -5.76 -6.31 6.69
N MET A 342 -6.27 -6.43 7.93
CA MET A 342 -7.66 -6.09 8.25
C MET A 342 -7.83 -4.63 8.70
N LEU A 343 -6.83 -4.05 9.32
CA LEU A 343 -6.91 -2.67 9.83
C LEU A 343 -6.81 -1.60 8.73
N GLY A 344 -6.58 -1.97 7.46
CA GLY A 344 -6.19 -1.00 6.44
C GLY A 344 -7.25 -0.02 6.01
N THR A 345 -8.47 -0.52 5.85
CA THR A 345 -9.63 0.32 5.53
C THR A 345 -10.01 1.21 6.71
N ALA A 346 -9.96 0.66 7.93
CA ALA A 346 -10.22 1.41 9.16
C ALA A 346 -9.17 2.52 9.37
N LEU A 347 -7.90 2.24 9.09
CA LEU A 347 -6.80 3.20 9.21
C LEU A 347 -6.78 4.21 8.07
N GLY A 348 -7.11 3.81 6.84
CA GLY A 348 -7.28 4.73 5.70
C GLY A 348 -8.36 5.78 5.96
N PHE A 349 -9.52 5.35 6.48
CA PHE A 349 -10.56 6.27 6.93
C PHE A 349 -10.08 7.14 8.10
N ALA A 350 -9.39 6.56 9.09
CA ALA A 350 -8.85 7.32 10.22
C ALA A 350 -7.85 8.40 9.75
N PHE A 351 -7.03 8.14 8.73
CA PHE A 351 -6.09 9.14 8.19
C PHE A 351 -6.79 10.35 7.59
N ALA A 352 -8.04 10.23 7.11
CA ALA A 352 -8.82 11.37 6.65
C ALA A 352 -9.38 12.24 7.79
N GLN A 353 -9.34 11.78 9.05
CA GLN A 353 -9.97 12.45 10.18
C GLN A 353 -9.06 13.45 10.91
N PRO A 354 -9.63 14.39 11.71
CA PRO A 354 -8.86 15.30 12.56
C PRO A 354 -7.97 14.55 13.59
N PRO A 355 -6.84 15.14 14.04
CA PRO A 355 -5.88 14.47 14.93
C PRO A 355 -6.49 13.92 16.23
N LEU A 356 -7.45 14.65 16.82
CA LEU A 356 -8.11 14.24 18.06
C LEU A 356 -8.96 12.96 17.85
N THR A 357 -9.63 12.86 16.71
CA THR A 357 -10.43 11.70 16.32
C THR A 357 -9.54 10.48 16.09
N VAL A 358 -8.38 10.65 15.44
CA VAL A 358 -7.39 9.58 15.24
C VAL A 358 -6.91 9.04 16.58
N ALA A 359 -6.52 9.91 17.51
CA ALA A 359 -6.09 9.49 18.84
C ALA A 359 -7.20 8.72 19.59
N GLY A 360 -8.44 9.22 19.55
CA GLY A 360 -9.59 8.55 20.17
C GLY A 360 -9.87 7.16 19.59
N VAL A 361 -9.81 7.00 18.26
CA VAL A 361 -9.99 5.72 17.57
C VAL A 361 -8.90 4.72 17.97
N PHE A 362 -7.63 5.10 17.90
CA PHE A 362 -6.51 4.22 18.26
C PHE A 362 -6.57 3.78 19.73
N LEU A 363 -6.89 4.70 20.64
CA LEU A 363 -7.02 4.39 22.06
C LEU A 363 -8.20 3.46 22.34
N LEU A 364 -9.34 3.63 21.67
CA LEU A 364 -10.47 2.72 21.84
C LEU A 364 -10.24 1.35 21.21
N ILE A 365 -9.52 1.25 20.08
CA ILE A 365 -9.06 -0.03 19.55
C ILE A 365 -8.16 -0.72 20.58
N GLY A 366 -7.19 0.02 21.16
CA GLY A 366 -6.33 -0.51 22.22
C GLY A 366 -7.10 -0.93 23.47
N LEU A 367 -8.11 -0.16 23.87
CA LEU A 367 -8.98 -0.49 24.99
C LEU A 367 -9.83 -1.73 24.70
N GLY A 368 -10.35 -1.87 23.48
CA GLY A 368 -11.08 -3.07 23.02
C GLY A 368 -10.20 -4.31 23.06
N LEU A 369 -8.95 -4.19 22.58
CA LEU A 369 -7.95 -5.27 22.63
C LEU A 369 -7.65 -5.68 24.07
N ALA A 370 -7.44 -4.72 24.97
CA ALA A 370 -7.15 -4.97 26.39
C ALA A 370 -8.39 -5.40 27.20
N SER A 371 -9.60 -5.19 26.68
CA SER A 371 -10.84 -5.35 27.44
C SER A 371 -11.06 -6.73 28.05
N PRO A 372 -10.73 -7.88 27.40
CA PRO A 372 -10.93 -9.18 28.03
C PRO A 372 -10.06 -9.35 29.29
N PHE A 373 -8.83 -8.84 29.26
CA PHE A 373 -7.94 -8.86 30.42
C PHE A 373 -8.38 -7.92 31.52
N LEU A 374 -8.84 -6.72 31.15
CA LEU A 374 -9.36 -5.75 32.09
C LEU A 374 -10.62 -6.29 32.79
N LEU A 375 -11.53 -6.95 32.05
CA LEU A 375 -12.71 -7.61 32.61
C LEU A 375 -12.33 -8.72 33.59
N LEU A 376 -11.37 -9.58 33.23
CA LEU A 376 -10.89 -10.65 34.10
C LEU A 376 -10.24 -10.11 35.39
N GLY A 377 -9.58 -8.96 35.31
CA GLY A 377 -9.03 -8.26 36.48
C GLY A 377 -10.09 -7.62 37.38
N LEU A 378 -11.17 -7.09 36.79
CA LEU A 378 -12.30 -6.48 37.53
C LEU A 378 -13.20 -7.54 38.19
N PHE A 379 -13.39 -8.68 37.52
CA PHE A 379 -14.25 -9.77 37.97
C PHE A 379 -13.43 -11.05 38.23
N PRO A 380 -12.67 -11.13 39.33
CA PRO A 380 -11.85 -12.31 39.63
C PRO A 380 -12.68 -13.60 39.83
N ALA A 381 -13.98 -13.48 40.09
CA ALA A 381 -14.90 -14.61 40.14
C ALA A 381 -15.07 -15.31 38.77
N ALA A 382 -14.95 -14.57 37.66
CA ALA A 382 -15.05 -15.12 36.31
C ALA A 382 -13.88 -16.05 35.96
N LEU A 383 -12.73 -15.93 36.63
CA LEU A 383 -11.60 -16.86 36.46
C LEU A 383 -11.96 -18.29 36.87
N LYS A 384 -12.93 -18.49 37.77
CA LYS A 384 -13.37 -19.84 38.19
C LYS A 384 -14.11 -20.59 37.08
N TRP A 385 -14.58 -19.89 36.06
CA TRP A 385 -15.31 -20.46 34.92
C TRP A 385 -14.38 -20.94 33.80
N ILE A 386 -13.10 -20.53 33.82
CA ILE A 386 -12.11 -20.96 32.84
C ILE A 386 -11.72 -22.41 33.12
N PRO A 387 -11.91 -23.34 32.15
CA PRO A 387 -11.50 -24.72 32.31
C PRO A 387 -9.97 -24.80 32.46
N ARG A 388 -9.49 -25.71 33.32
CA ARG A 388 -8.06 -25.91 33.52
C ARG A 388 -7.37 -26.31 32.21
N PRO A 389 -6.13 -25.85 31.95
CA PRO A 389 -5.40 -26.24 30.75
C PRO A 389 -5.26 -27.76 30.69
N GLY A 390 -5.65 -28.34 29.55
CA GLY A 390 -5.69 -29.78 29.31
C GLY A 390 -5.71 -30.09 27.80
N ASN A 391 -6.12 -31.29 27.40
CA ASN A 391 -6.11 -31.70 25.99
C ASN A 391 -6.91 -30.79 25.04
N TRP A 392 -8.00 -30.18 25.52
CA TRP A 392 -8.78 -29.23 24.71
C TRP A 392 -7.93 -28.02 24.25
N MET A 393 -7.01 -27.54 25.11
CA MET A 393 -6.11 -26.44 24.77
C MET A 393 -5.13 -26.81 23.67
N VAL A 394 -4.69 -28.07 23.62
CA VAL A 394 -3.81 -28.60 22.55
C VAL A 394 -4.57 -28.62 21.22
N ILE A 395 -5.78 -29.18 21.20
CA ILE A 395 -6.62 -29.22 20.00
C ILE A 395 -6.92 -27.81 19.50
N PHE A 396 -7.26 -26.89 20.40
CA PHE A 396 -7.53 -25.50 20.06
C PHE A 396 -6.29 -24.79 19.49
N ARG A 397 -5.13 -24.97 20.12
CA ARG A 397 -3.84 -24.44 19.63
C ARG A 397 -3.52 -24.95 18.23
N ASP A 398 -3.66 -26.26 18.00
CA ASP A 398 -3.36 -26.86 16.70
C ASP A 398 -4.36 -26.37 15.63
N ALA A 399 -5.65 -26.24 15.97
CA ALA A 399 -6.66 -25.66 15.08
C ALA A 399 -6.33 -24.21 14.67
N MET A 400 -5.83 -23.39 15.60
CA MET A 400 -5.35 -22.03 15.30
C MET A 400 -4.09 -22.04 14.43
N GLY A 401 -3.20 -23.03 14.61
CA GLY A 401 -2.05 -23.26 13.72
C GLY A 401 -2.48 -23.48 12.26
N PHE A 402 -3.53 -24.28 12.03
CA PHE A 402 -4.10 -24.45 10.69
C PHE A 402 -4.69 -23.15 10.12
N LEU A 403 -5.33 -22.33 10.96
CA LEU A 403 -5.84 -21.02 10.53
C LEU A 403 -4.71 -20.07 10.08
N LEU A 404 -3.58 -20.05 10.80
CA LEU A 404 -2.38 -19.29 10.40
C LEU A 404 -1.79 -19.83 9.10
N ALA A 405 -1.73 -21.16 8.94
CA ALA A 405 -1.29 -21.78 7.69
C ALA A 405 -2.20 -21.38 6.51
N GLY A 406 -3.51 -21.26 6.73
CA GLY A 406 -4.44 -20.70 5.74
C GLY A 406 -4.09 -19.25 5.35
N THR A 407 -3.64 -18.44 6.31
CA THR A 407 -3.16 -17.07 6.03
C THR A 407 -1.86 -17.08 5.22
N VAL A 408 -0.95 -18.02 5.49
CA VAL A 408 0.26 -18.22 4.67
C VAL A 408 -0.10 -18.58 3.23
N ILE A 409 -1.10 -19.44 3.01
CA ILE A 409 -1.60 -19.76 1.67
C ILE A 409 -2.14 -18.51 0.97
N TYR A 410 -2.89 -17.66 1.69
CA TYR A 410 -3.36 -16.38 1.15
C TYR A 410 -2.20 -15.43 0.76
N LEU A 411 -1.16 -15.32 1.60
CA LEU A 411 0.02 -14.51 1.26
C LEU A 411 0.82 -15.10 0.09
N LEU A 412 0.83 -16.44 -0.05
CA LEU A 412 1.42 -17.11 -1.21
C LEU A 412 0.65 -16.82 -2.50
N ASP A 413 -0.67 -16.68 -2.46
CA ASP A 413 -1.47 -16.22 -3.61
C ASP A 413 -1.07 -14.78 -4.00
N ILE A 414 -0.88 -13.88 -3.04
CA ILE A 414 -0.39 -12.52 -3.32
C ILE A 414 1.01 -12.58 -3.95
N LEU A 415 1.94 -13.35 -3.37
CA LEU A 415 3.29 -13.52 -3.92
C LEU A 415 3.26 -14.11 -5.33
N TYR A 416 2.39 -15.08 -5.61
CA TYR A 416 2.23 -15.63 -6.95
C TYR A 416 1.93 -14.54 -7.99
N HIS A 417 1.07 -13.59 -7.66
CA HIS A 417 0.74 -12.49 -8.56
C HIS A 417 1.84 -11.43 -8.69
N GLN A 418 2.76 -11.37 -7.73
CA GLN A 418 3.89 -10.42 -7.75
C GLN A 418 5.11 -10.99 -8.46
N ILE A 419 5.46 -12.24 -8.17
CA ILE A 419 6.70 -12.87 -8.66
C ILE A 419 6.47 -14.02 -9.65
N GLY A 420 5.22 -14.35 -9.97
CA GLY A 420 4.85 -15.37 -10.96
C GLY A 420 5.46 -16.74 -10.65
N SER A 421 6.24 -17.27 -11.60
CA SER A 421 6.93 -18.56 -11.49
C SER A 421 7.97 -18.61 -10.37
N GLY A 422 8.40 -17.45 -9.83
CA GLY A 422 9.28 -17.37 -8.67
C GLY A 422 8.69 -18.00 -7.40
N LEU A 423 7.37 -18.18 -7.33
CA LEU A 423 6.69 -18.85 -6.21
C LEU A 423 7.28 -20.24 -5.91
N PHE A 424 7.73 -20.97 -6.93
CA PHE A 424 8.33 -22.30 -6.75
C PHE A 424 9.53 -22.25 -5.78
N TRP A 425 10.39 -21.23 -5.90
CA TRP A 425 11.53 -21.06 -4.99
C TRP A 425 11.09 -20.65 -3.59
N VAL A 426 10.03 -19.86 -3.47
CA VAL A 426 9.45 -19.49 -2.17
C VAL A 426 8.90 -20.72 -1.43
N LEU A 427 8.24 -21.65 -2.13
CA LEU A 427 7.73 -22.88 -1.51
C LEU A 427 8.86 -23.76 -0.98
N TRP A 428 9.93 -23.94 -1.76
CA TRP A 428 11.14 -24.62 -1.30
C TRP A 428 11.78 -23.93 -0.10
N TYR A 429 11.77 -22.60 -0.08
CA TYR A 429 12.27 -21.83 1.04
C TYR A 429 11.43 -22.04 2.31
N LEU A 430 10.09 -22.00 2.23
CA LEU A 430 9.22 -22.27 3.38
C LEU A 430 9.35 -23.70 3.91
N LEU A 431 9.59 -24.67 3.03
CA LEU A 431 9.95 -26.03 3.44
C LEU A 431 11.28 -26.06 4.19
N GLY A 432 12.29 -25.34 3.69
CA GLY A 432 13.58 -25.15 4.38
C GLY A 432 13.41 -24.50 5.75
N VAL A 433 12.57 -23.47 5.88
CA VAL A 433 12.22 -22.82 7.15
C VAL A 433 11.58 -23.82 8.11
N ALA A 434 10.63 -24.64 7.65
CA ALA A 434 10.00 -25.68 8.47
C ALA A 434 11.01 -26.73 8.96
N MET A 435 11.91 -27.18 8.06
CA MET A 435 12.98 -28.12 8.39
C MET A 435 13.96 -27.53 9.41
N ALA A 436 14.39 -26.28 9.21
CA ALA A 436 15.28 -25.57 10.13
C ALA A 436 14.65 -25.39 11.51
N ALA A 437 13.37 -25.01 11.56
CA ALA A 437 12.60 -24.87 12.78
C ALA A 437 12.48 -26.21 13.54
N TRP A 438 12.13 -27.29 12.85
CA TRP A 438 12.04 -28.63 13.43
C TRP A 438 13.40 -29.12 13.95
N LEU A 439 14.48 -28.90 13.20
CA LEU A 439 15.83 -29.29 13.60
C LEU A 439 16.28 -28.53 14.85
N TYR A 440 16.00 -27.23 14.91
CA TYR A 440 16.27 -26.39 16.07
C TYR A 440 15.46 -26.85 17.29
N GLY A 441 14.14 -27.01 17.13
CA GLY A 441 13.22 -27.43 18.19
C GLY A 441 13.52 -28.82 18.75
N LYS A 442 14.04 -29.75 17.94
CA LYS A 442 14.34 -31.12 18.40
C LYS A 442 15.77 -31.30 18.94
N PHE A 443 16.75 -30.58 18.38
CA PHE A 443 18.17 -30.86 18.63
C PHE A 443 18.99 -29.69 19.19
N ALA A 444 18.44 -28.46 19.19
CA ALA A 444 19.09 -27.26 19.72
C ALA A 444 18.44 -26.73 21.02
N ASN A 445 17.65 -27.57 21.70
CA ASN A 445 17.02 -27.21 22.97
C ASN A 445 18.04 -26.89 24.08
N PRO A 446 17.68 -26.02 25.05
CA PRO A 446 18.55 -25.64 26.17
C PRO A 446 19.05 -26.81 27.04
N THR A 447 18.37 -27.95 26.98
CA THR A 447 18.73 -29.20 27.68
C THR A 447 19.82 -30.00 26.99
N CYS A 448 20.20 -29.65 25.75
CA CYS A 448 21.25 -30.33 24.99
C CYS A 448 22.64 -29.71 25.22
N PRO A 449 23.73 -30.53 25.14
CA PRO A 449 25.09 -30.04 25.30
C PRO A 449 25.45 -28.97 24.27
N THR A 450 26.21 -27.95 24.70
CA THR A 450 26.51 -26.73 23.94
C THR A 450 27.04 -27.00 22.53
N GLY A 451 27.97 -27.95 22.36
CA GLY A 451 28.51 -28.29 21.04
C GLY A 451 27.47 -28.84 20.05
N ARG A 452 26.54 -29.67 20.54
CA ARG A 452 25.43 -30.20 19.73
C ARG A 452 24.46 -29.09 19.35
N ARG A 453 24.16 -28.20 20.29
CA ARG A 453 23.28 -27.05 20.07
C ARG A 453 23.81 -26.12 18.99
N TRP A 454 25.10 -25.76 19.05
CA TRP A 454 25.72 -24.93 18.02
C TRP A 454 25.75 -25.64 16.67
N LEU A 455 26.12 -26.92 16.60
CA LEU A 455 26.11 -27.68 15.34
C LEU A 455 24.74 -27.63 14.64
N PHE A 456 23.66 -28.01 15.34
CA PHE A 456 22.32 -28.05 14.74
C PHE A 456 21.76 -26.65 14.49
N ALA A 457 22.15 -25.62 15.27
CA ALA A 457 21.82 -24.24 14.98
C ALA A 457 22.51 -23.74 13.70
N THR A 458 23.78 -24.09 13.49
CA THR A 458 24.52 -23.73 12.26
C THR A 458 23.93 -24.45 11.05
N VAL A 459 23.58 -25.73 11.18
CA VAL A 459 22.91 -26.47 10.09
C VAL A 459 21.55 -25.85 9.76
N ALA A 460 20.74 -25.50 10.77
CA ALA A 460 19.47 -24.81 10.56
C ALA A 460 19.67 -23.43 9.88
N ALA A 461 20.71 -22.68 10.26
CA ALA A 461 21.05 -21.41 9.62
C ALA A 461 21.47 -21.58 8.16
N ILE A 462 22.24 -22.62 7.83
CA ILE A 462 22.64 -22.93 6.44
C ILE A 462 21.40 -23.30 5.61
N ILE A 463 20.51 -24.14 6.11
CA ILE A 463 19.26 -24.52 5.43
C ILE A 463 18.39 -23.28 5.16
N LEU A 464 18.39 -22.30 6.07
CA LEU A 464 17.64 -21.06 5.92
C LEU A 464 18.31 -20.07 4.96
N LEU A 465 19.64 -19.96 4.96
CA LEU A 465 20.36 -18.96 4.16
C LEU A 465 20.69 -19.43 2.73
N ALA A 466 20.93 -20.72 2.50
CA ALA A 466 21.33 -21.26 1.20
C ALA A 466 20.32 -21.02 0.04
N PRO A 467 18.99 -21.19 0.21
CA PRO A 467 18.03 -20.93 -0.86
C PRO A 467 17.71 -19.44 -1.08
N LEU A 468 18.01 -18.57 -0.11
CA LEU A 468 17.60 -17.16 -0.11
C LEU A 468 18.08 -16.37 -1.35
N PRO A 469 19.33 -16.52 -1.84
CA PRO A 469 19.77 -15.84 -3.05
C PRO A 469 18.96 -16.22 -4.29
N LYS A 470 18.51 -17.48 -4.39
CA LYS A 470 17.69 -17.95 -5.52
C LYS A 470 16.28 -17.37 -5.45
N VAL A 471 15.69 -17.30 -4.26
CA VAL A 471 14.40 -16.63 -4.04
C VAL A 471 14.50 -15.14 -4.43
N ILE A 472 15.58 -14.48 -4.02
CA ILE A 472 15.78 -13.05 -4.34
C ILE A 472 16.00 -12.84 -5.84
N ALA A 473 16.81 -13.67 -6.47
CA ALA A 473 17.03 -13.61 -7.92
C ALA A 473 15.72 -13.84 -8.69
N ALA A 474 14.89 -14.81 -8.27
CA ALA A 474 13.60 -15.09 -8.88
C ALA A 474 12.61 -13.91 -8.72
N GLY A 475 12.55 -13.30 -7.53
CA GLY A 475 11.72 -12.13 -7.28
C GLY A 475 12.14 -10.92 -8.11
N ASN A 476 13.45 -10.65 -8.22
CA ASN A 476 13.97 -9.55 -9.03
C ASN A 476 13.76 -9.78 -10.54
N ALA A 477 13.86 -11.03 -11.03
CA ALA A 477 13.62 -11.36 -12.43
C ALA A 477 12.14 -11.17 -12.83
N ALA A 478 11.22 -11.38 -11.90
CA ALA A 478 9.79 -11.22 -12.14
C ALA A 478 9.34 -9.75 -12.27
N LEU A 479 10.04 -8.82 -11.62
CA LEU A 479 9.76 -7.37 -11.72
C LEU A 479 10.01 -6.79 -13.13
N GLY A 480 10.74 -7.51 -13.99
CA GLY A 480 11.02 -7.09 -15.37
C GLY A 480 10.17 -7.79 -16.45
N GLN A 481 9.21 -8.63 -16.06
CA GLN A 481 8.35 -9.35 -17.01
C GLN A 481 7.10 -8.51 -17.32
N GLU A 482 7.01 -8.02 -18.54
CA GLU A 482 5.80 -7.38 -19.05
C GLU A 482 4.69 -8.44 -19.18
N LYS A 483 3.51 -8.18 -18.59
CA LYS A 483 2.38 -9.12 -18.65
C LYS A 483 1.85 -9.21 -20.09
N VAL A 484 2.17 -10.30 -20.79
CA VAL A 484 1.74 -10.51 -22.18
C VAL A 484 0.22 -10.68 -22.28
N GLY A 485 -0.42 -9.94 -23.20
CA GLY A 485 -1.85 -10.01 -23.52
C GLY A 485 -2.67 -8.80 -23.09
N ASN A 486 -3.81 -8.57 -23.73
CA ASN A 486 -4.67 -7.40 -23.47
C ASN A 486 -5.82 -7.68 -22.50
N VAL A 487 -5.99 -8.93 -22.07
CA VAL A 487 -7.07 -9.38 -21.19
C VAL A 487 -6.47 -9.87 -19.88
N ASP A 488 -7.06 -9.45 -18.77
CA ASP A 488 -6.73 -9.98 -17.46
C ASP A 488 -7.36 -11.39 -17.29
N PRO A 489 -6.55 -12.42 -17.01
CA PRO A 489 -7.02 -13.81 -17.03
C PRO A 489 -7.96 -14.17 -15.88
N GLU A 490 -8.00 -13.40 -14.79
CA GLU A 490 -8.91 -13.66 -13.67
C GLU A 490 -10.29 -13.04 -13.91
N SER A 491 -10.32 -11.75 -14.24
CA SER A 491 -11.56 -11.02 -14.45
C SER A 491 -12.20 -11.33 -15.80
N GLY A 492 -11.38 -11.59 -16.83
CA GLY A 492 -11.79 -11.57 -18.23
C GLY A 492 -11.99 -10.15 -18.77
N PHE A 493 -11.59 -9.11 -18.02
CA PHE A 493 -11.67 -7.71 -18.43
C PHE A 493 -10.42 -7.29 -19.21
N LEU A 494 -10.51 -6.20 -19.95
CA LEU A 494 -9.34 -5.64 -20.63
C LEU A 494 -8.35 -5.08 -19.60
N ARG A 495 -7.05 -5.20 -19.86
CA ARG A 495 -6.02 -4.60 -19.01
C ARG A 495 -6.05 -3.09 -19.18
N PHE A 496 -5.92 -2.38 -18.07
CA PHE A 496 -5.90 -0.93 -18.04
C PHE A 496 -4.67 -0.37 -18.74
N THR A 497 -4.90 0.52 -19.70
CA THR A 497 -3.94 1.52 -20.16
C THR A 497 -4.70 2.85 -20.39
N PRO A 498 -4.08 4.02 -20.15
CA PRO A 498 -4.73 5.31 -20.40
C PRO A 498 -5.23 5.45 -21.84
N GLU A 499 -4.46 4.93 -22.81
CA GLU A 499 -4.78 5.02 -24.23
C GLU A 499 -6.03 4.22 -24.58
N LEU A 500 -6.22 3.04 -23.95
CA LEU A 500 -7.43 2.24 -24.12
C LEU A 500 -8.66 2.99 -23.60
N VAL A 501 -8.54 3.62 -22.43
CA VAL A 501 -9.63 4.40 -21.85
C VAL A 501 -9.98 5.56 -22.78
N GLU A 502 -9.00 6.34 -23.23
CA GLU A 502 -9.22 7.44 -24.17
C GLU A 502 -9.84 6.97 -25.48
N GLN A 503 -9.38 5.84 -26.03
CA GLN A 503 -9.93 5.26 -27.25
C GLN A 503 -11.42 4.94 -27.12
N GLU A 504 -11.81 4.29 -26.02
CA GLU A 504 -13.21 3.91 -25.78
C GLU A 504 -14.09 5.14 -25.49
N LEU A 505 -13.56 6.16 -24.81
CA LEU A 505 -14.25 7.44 -24.59
C LEU A 505 -14.47 8.21 -25.89
N ARG A 506 -13.47 8.27 -26.78
CA ARG A 506 -13.61 8.86 -28.13
C ARG A 506 -14.63 8.09 -28.97
N ALA A 507 -14.72 6.77 -28.79
CA ALA A 507 -15.71 5.93 -29.43
C ALA A 507 -17.13 6.05 -28.82
N GLN A 508 -17.33 6.91 -27.81
CA GLN A 508 -18.59 7.10 -27.08
C GLN A 508 -19.13 5.80 -26.47
N ARG A 509 -18.24 4.90 -26.05
CA ARG A 509 -18.62 3.66 -25.38
C ARG A 509 -18.59 3.87 -23.87
N PRO A 510 -19.57 3.33 -23.11
CA PRO A 510 -19.48 3.34 -21.67
C PRO A 510 -18.29 2.50 -21.19
N VAL A 511 -17.50 3.03 -20.27
CA VAL A 511 -16.30 2.35 -19.74
C VAL A 511 -16.44 2.17 -18.24
N PHE A 512 -16.33 0.93 -17.77
CA PHE A 512 -16.22 0.63 -16.35
C PHE A 512 -14.80 0.22 -16.02
N ILE A 513 -14.16 0.91 -15.06
CA ILE A 513 -12.80 0.62 -14.64
C ILE A 513 -12.80 0.18 -13.18
N ASP A 514 -12.25 -1.00 -12.93
CA ASP A 514 -12.01 -1.56 -11.61
C ASP A 514 -10.53 -1.43 -11.24
N PHE A 515 -10.23 -0.50 -10.33
CA PHE A 515 -8.91 -0.39 -9.70
C PHE A 515 -8.90 -1.22 -8.42
N GLY A 516 -8.22 -2.37 -8.49
CA GLY A 516 -8.14 -3.30 -7.37
C GLY A 516 -6.77 -3.96 -7.26
N ALA A 517 -6.59 -4.72 -6.19
CA ALA A 517 -5.34 -5.42 -5.91
C ALA A 517 -5.59 -6.74 -5.19
N ARG A 518 -4.68 -7.70 -5.37
CA ARG A 518 -4.77 -9.02 -4.71
C ARG A 518 -4.69 -8.95 -3.19
N TRP A 519 -3.87 -8.05 -2.67
CA TRP A 519 -3.69 -7.84 -1.23
C TRP A 519 -4.84 -7.05 -0.59
N CYS A 520 -5.73 -6.45 -1.40
CA CYS A 520 -6.83 -5.63 -0.93
C CYS A 520 -8.08 -6.49 -0.64
N ALA A 521 -8.33 -6.78 0.64
CA ALA A 521 -9.46 -7.63 1.04
C ALA A 521 -10.83 -7.09 0.59
N THR A 522 -11.05 -5.78 0.66
CA THR A 522 -12.30 -5.14 0.20
C THR A 522 -12.47 -5.27 -1.32
N CYS A 523 -11.38 -5.11 -2.08
CA CYS A 523 -11.38 -5.31 -3.52
C CYS A 523 -11.81 -6.74 -3.84
N ARG A 524 -11.19 -7.75 -3.22
CA ARG A 524 -11.54 -9.17 -3.39
C ARG A 524 -12.99 -9.47 -3.03
N ALA A 525 -13.50 -8.86 -1.97
CA ALA A 525 -14.90 -9.02 -1.58
C ALA A 525 -15.82 -8.46 -2.67
N ASN A 526 -15.66 -7.20 -3.06
CA ASN A 526 -16.46 -6.55 -4.11
C ASN A 526 -16.36 -7.29 -5.45
N GLU A 527 -15.16 -7.73 -5.83
CA GLU A 527 -14.91 -8.51 -7.03
C GLU A 527 -15.75 -9.80 -7.02
N ALA A 528 -15.67 -10.57 -5.93
CA ALA A 528 -16.37 -11.85 -5.80
C ALA A 528 -17.89 -11.72 -5.68
N VAL A 529 -18.41 -10.72 -4.96
CA VAL A 529 -19.84 -10.60 -4.67
C VAL A 529 -20.59 -9.63 -5.59
N VAL A 530 -19.89 -8.75 -6.31
CA VAL A 530 -20.50 -7.72 -7.18
C VAL A 530 -19.91 -7.77 -8.58
N VAL A 531 -18.66 -7.34 -8.77
CA VAL A 531 -18.10 -6.96 -10.08
C VAL A 531 -17.99 -8.15 -11.04
N TYR A 532 -17.49 -9.29 -10.55
CA TYR A 532 -17.23 -10.46 -11.39
C TYR A 532 -18.39 -11.47 -11.42
N THR A 533 -19.56 -11.08 -10.91
CA THR A 533 -20.76 -11.91 -10.92
C THR A 533 -21.46 -11.90 -12.29
N ASP A 534 -22.12 -13.00 -12.63
CA ASP A 534 -22.82 -13.13 -13.92
C ASP A 534 -23.84 -12.03 -14.15
N THR A 535 -24.56 -11.61 -13.09
CA THR A 535 -25.52 -10.52 -13.14
C THR A 535 -24.93 -9.21 -13.67
N ILE A 536 -23.75 -8.83 -13.18
CA ILE A 536 -23.08 -7.59 -13.62
C ILE A 536 -22.42 -7.78 -14.99
N ARG A 537 -21.85 -8.96 -15.28
CA ARG A 537 -21.32 -9.27 -16.62
C ARG A 537 -22.40 -9.22 -17.69
N ASP A 538 -23.59 -9.75 -17.42
CA ASP A 538 -24.75 -9.67 -18.30
C ASP A 538 -25.23 -8.23 -18.48
N ALA A 539 -25.25 -7.44 -17.41
CA ALA A 539 -25.57 -6.02 -17.50
C ALA A 539 -24.55 -5.25 -18.34
N PHE A 540 -23.24 -5.49 -18.14
CA PHE A 540 -22.20 -4.89 -18.97
C PHE A 540 -22.36 -5.25 -20.46
N ARG A 541 -22.69 -6.51 -20.77
CA ARG A 541 -23.01 -6.92 -22.14
C ARG A 541 -24.26 -6.22 -22.69
N LYS A 542 -25.33 -6.14 -21.89
CA LYS A 542 -26.61 -5.51 -22.27
C LYS A 542 -26.46 -4.02 -22.59
N TYR A 543 -25.68 -3.29 -21.79
CA TYR A 543 -25.45 -1.86 -21.94
C TYR A 543 -24.19 -1.52 -22.76
N GLY A 544 -23.51 -2.52 -23.32
CA GLY A 544 -22.33 -2.31 -24.15
C GLY A 544 -21.13 -1.70 -23.41
N VAL A 545 -21.00 -1.99 -22.11
CA VAL A 545 -19.95 -1.45 -21.25
C VAL A 545 -18.62 -2.16 -21.52
N THR A 546 -17.59 -1.41 -21.85
CA THR A 546 -16.21 -1.90 -21.91
C THR A 546 -15.66 -1.99 -20.49
N ALA A 547 -15.47 -3.20 -19.98
CA ALA A 547 -14.95 -3.45 -18.64
C ALA A 547 -13.41 -3.57 -18.67
N ILE A 548 -12.75 -2.77 -17.82
CA ILE A 548 -11.31 -2.62 -17.74
C ILE A 548 -10.86 -2.91 -16.30
N ARG A 549 -9.77 -3.67 -16.15
CA ARG A 549 -9.13 -3.99 -14.87
C ARG A 549 -7.79 -3.26 -14.76
N ALA A 550 -7.68 -2.39 -13.77
CA ALA A 550 -6.43 -1.76 -13.33
C ALA A 550 -5.87 -2.53 -12.12
N ASP A 551 -4.94 -3.45 -12.39
CA ASP A 551 -4.34 -4.31 -11.37
C ASP A 551 -3.21 -3.59 -10.63
N TYR A 552 -3.52 -3.09 -9.44
CA TYR A 552 -2.61 -2.38 -8.53
C TYR A 552 -1.96 -3.32 -7.49
N THR A 553 -1.79 -4.60 -7.83
CA THR A 553 -1.09 -5.57 -6.97
C THR A 553 0.40 -5.24 -6.82
N ASN A 554 1.02 -4.79 -7.91
CA ASN A 554 2.37 -4.23 -7.95
C ASN A 554 2.28 -2.70 -8.14
N GLN A 555 3.33 -1.98 -7.71
CA GLN A 555 3.39 -0.53 -7.92
C GLN A 555 3.39 -0.20 -9.40
N ASP A 556 2.43 0.64 -9.79
CA ASP A 556 2.31 1.21 -11.12
C ASP A 556 2.15 2.74 -11.01
N PRO A 557 3.07 3.54 -11.57
CA PRO A 557 3.02 5.00 -11.46
C PRO A 557 1.80 5.61 -12.16
N VAL A 558 1.34 5.01 -13.25
CA VAL A 558 0.18 5.49 -14.03
C VAL A 558 -1.10 5.28 -13.23
N ILE A 559 -1.28 4.07 -12.67
CA ILE A 559 -2.44 3.80 -11.80
C ILE A 559 -2.40 4.69 -10.55
N THR A 560 -1.21 4.93 -9.99
CA THR A 560 -1.04 5.81 -8.82
C THR A 560 -1.49 7.24 -9.10
N GLU A 561 -1.18 7.77 -10.29
CA GLU A 561 -1.64 9.11 -10.70
C GLU A 561 -3.17 9.16 -10.85
N TRP A 562 -3.76 8.13 -11.45
CA TRP A 562 -5.22 8.02 -11.57
C TRP A 562 -5.90 7.99 -10.20
N LEU A 563 -5.41 7.18 -9.26
CA LEU A 563 -5.94 7.14 -7.90
C LEU A 563 -5.88 8.54 -7.24
N LYS A 564 -4.76 9.24 -7.37
CA LYS A 564 -4.60 10.62 -6.85
C LYS A 564 -5.56 11.61 -7.49
N ARG A 565 -5.76 11.53 -8.81
CA ARG A 565 -6.68 12.40 -9.56
C ARG A 565 -8.11 12.34 -9.02
N TYR A 566 -8.55 11.16 -8.57
CA TYR A 566 -9.87 10.95 -7.97
C TYR A 566 -9.85 11.01 -6.42
N GLY A 567 -8.81 11.59 -5.82
CA GLY A 567 -8.73 11.79 -4.37
C GLY A 567 -8.61 10.51 -3.56
N ARG A 568 -8.06 9.43 -4.14
CA ARG A 568 -7.87 8.13 -3.48
C ARG A 568 -6.41 7.91 -3.11
N ALA A 569 -6.18 7.62 -1.84
CA ALA A 569 -4.86 7.22 -1.32
C ALA A 569 -4.48 5.76 -1.66
N GLY A 570 -5.41 4.97 -2.21
CA GLY A 570 -5.24 3.57 -2.54
C GLY A 570 -6.50 2.95 -3.15
N VAL A 571 -6.49 1.63 -3.33
CA VAL A 571 -7.61 0.83 -3.85
C VAL A 571 -8.56 0.38 -2.72
N PRO A 572 -9.85 0.11 -2.99
CA PRO A 572 -10.51 0.08 -4.29
C PRO A 572 -10.94 1.45 -4.82
N LEU A 573 -10.93 1.60 -6.15
CA LEU A 573 -11.61 2.68 -6.87
C LEU A 573 -12.38 2.08 -8.04
N TYR A 574 -13.65 2.43 -8.19
CA TYR A 574 -14.44 2.06 -9.35
C TYR A 574 -14.92 3.31 -10.05
N LEU A 575 -14.74 3.36 -11.37
CA LEU A 575 -15.16 4.46 -12.23
C LEU A 575 -16.12 3.94 -13.29
N LEU A 576 -17.20 4.67 -13.54
CA LEU A 576 -18.05 4.47 -14.71
C LEU A 576 -18.10 5.75 -15.53
N PHE A 577 -17.53 5.69 -16.72
CA PHE A 577 -17.67 6.75 -17.73
C PHE A 577 -18.90 6.47 -18.58
N ARG A 578 -19.80 7.45 -18.66
CA ARG A 578 -20.95 7.40 -19.56
C ARG A 578 -20.65 8.10 -20.88
N PRO A 579 -21.28 7.67 -21.99
CA PRO A 579 -21.17 8.38 -23.25
C PRO A 579 -21.62 9.83 -23.12
N GLY A 580 -20.76 10.77 -23.53
CA GLY A 580 -21.05 12.21 -23.51
C GLY A 580 -20.82 12.94 -22.18
N GLU A 581 -20.45 12.23 -21.10
CA GLU A 581 -20.06 12.85 -19.83
C GLU A 581 -18.53 13.03 -19.79
N ALA A 582 -18.07 14.21 -19.39
CA ALA A 582 -16.63 14.53 -19.30
C ALA A 582 -15.97 13.92 -18.06
N GLU A 583 -16.74 13.75 -16.97
CA GLU A 583 -16.26 13.17 -15.71
C GLU A 583 -16.94 11.82 -15.44
N PRO A 584 -16.23 10.83 -14.87
CA PRO A 584 -16.83 9.56 -14.52
C PRO A 584 -17.66 9.66 -13.25
N HIS A 585 -18.64 8.77 -13.13
CA HIS A 585 -19.23 8.46 -11.85
C HIS A 585 -18.22 7.67 -10.98
N VAL A 586 -17.90 8.21 -9.81
CA VAL A 586 -17.00 7.59 -8.83
C VAL A 586 -17.83 6.83 -7.79
N PHE A 587 -17.67 5.51 -7.73
CA PHE A 587 -18.40 4.70 -6.75
C PHE A 587 -17.77 4.77 -5.34
N PRO A 588 -18.54 4.44 -4.30
CA PRO A 588 -17.99 4.19 -2.96
C PRO A 588 -17.09 2.94 -2.94
N GLU A 589 -16.20 2.87 -1.93
CA GLU A 589 -15.26 1.74 -1.74
C GLU A 589 -15.97 0.41 -1.45
N ILE A 590 -17.13 0.45 -0.79
CA ILE A 590 -17.99 -0.71 -0.58
C ILE A 590 -19.03 -0.70 -1.70
N LEU A 591 -18.88 -1.64 -2.63
CA LEU A 591 -19.73 -1.72 -3.81
C LEU A 591 -20.93 -2.63 -3.52
N THR A 592 -22.09 -2.31 -4.11
CA THR A 592 -23.26 -3.19 -4.10
C THR A 592 -23.79 -3.37 -5.51
N LYS A 593 -24.41 -4.51 -5.79
CA LYS A 593 -25.01 -4.78 -7.10
C LYS A 593 -26.03 -3.73 -7.48
N THR A 594 -26.84 -3.29 -6.51
CA THR A 594 -27.88 -2.27 -6.72
C THR A 594 -27.29 -0.93 -7.17
N LEU A 595 -26.22 -0.47 -6.53
CA LEU A 595 -25.55 0.78 -6.93
C LEU A 595 -25.01 0.70 -8.37
N VAL A 596 -24.34 -0.40 -8.72
CA VAL A 596 -23.83 -0.58 -10.09
C VAL A 596 -24.97 -0.62 -11.09
N MET A 597 -26.02 -1.39 -10.83
CA MET A 597 -27.16 -1.51 -11.73
C MET A 597 -27.89 -0.18 -11.93
N GLU A 598 -28.08 0.61 -10.87
CA GLU A 598 -28.73 1.92 -10.94
C GLU A 598 -27.92 2.89 -11.83
N GLU A 599 -26.60 2.89 -11.70
CA GLU A 599 -25.74 3.75 -12.52
C GLU A 599 -25.65 3.28 -13.99
N LEU A 600 -25.78 1.96 -14.24
CA LEU A 600 -25.85 1.37 -15.57
C LEU A 600 -27.18 1.66 -16.27
N GLU A 601 -28.30 1.67 -15.55
CA GLU A 601 -29.63 2.01 -16.10
C GLU A 601 -29.70 3.47 -16.60
N LYS A 602 -28.87 4.35 -16.04
CA LYS A 602 -28.71 5.74 -16.48
C LYS A 602 -27.92 5.86 -17.79
N ILE A 603 -27.24 4.80 -18.24
CA ILE A 603 -26.65 4.76 -19.57
C ILE A 603 -27.81 4.66 -20.56
N LEU A 604 -28.18 5.81 -21.13
CA LEU A 604 -29.17 5.87 -22.20
C LEU A 604 -28.77 4.82 -23.26
N PRO A 605 -29.71 4.00 -23.76
CA PRO A 605 -29.43 3.09 -24.86
C PRO A 605 -29.10 3.94 -26.10
N GLN A 606 -27.84 4.30 -26.27
CA GLN A 606 -27.34 4.89 -27.50
C GLN A 606 -27.39 3.81 -28.56
N ALA A 607 -28.47 3.88 -29.36
CA ALA A 607 -28.65 3.23 -30.64
C ALA A 607 -28.40 1.71 -30.66
N ALA A 608 -29.50 0.96 -30.51
CA ALA A 608 -29.71 -0.36 -31.09
C ALA A 608 -29.66 -0.33 -32.65
N GLY A 609 -28.68 0.37 -33.24
CA GLY A 609 -28.67 0.74 -34.64
C GLY A 609 -27.30 1.15 -35.13
N ARG A 610 -26.31 0.26 -35.02
CA ARG A 610 -25.19 0.14 -35.98
C ARG A 610 -24.49 -1.21 -35.76
N PRO A 611 -24.53 -2.15 -36.71
CA PRO A 611 -23.78 -3.39 -36.61
C PRO A 611 -22.29 -3.06 -36.76
N THR A 612 -21.57 -2.97 -35.64
CA THR A 612 -20.11 -3.10 -35.69
C THR A 612 -19.79 -4.50 -36.17
N ALA A 613 -19.12 -4.56 -37.33
CA ALA A 613 -18.68 -5.77 -37.99
C ALA A 613 -18.13 -6.78 -36.98
N ALA A 614 -18.75 -7.96 -36.98
CA ALA A 614 -18.23 -9.15 -36.34
C ALA A 614 -16.81 -9.42 -36.87
N ARG A 615 -15.80 -9.15 -36.04
CA ARG A 615 -14.46 -9.67 -36.29
C ARG A 615 -14.45 -11.11 -35.78
N ALA A 616 -14.68 -12.01 -36.73
CA ALA A 616 -14.71 -13.45 -36.53
C ALA A 616 -13.43 -13.95 -35.86
N VAL A 617 -13.55 -14.47 -34.64
CA VAL A 617 -12.75 -15.60 -34.20
C VAL A 617 -13.51 -16.84 -34.68
N ALA A 618 -13.32 -17.17 -35.96
CA ALA A 618 -13.83 -18.41 -36.51
C ALA A 618 -12.93 -19.56 -36.08
N ALA A 619 -13.55 -20.53 -35.43
CA ALA A 619 -13.02 -21.83 -35.12
C ALA A 619 -12.45 -22.52 -36.37
N GLY A 620 -11.21 -22.99 -36.26
CA GLY A 620 -10.61 -23.96 -37.17
C GLY A 620 -10.21 -25.19 -36.37
N ALA A 621 -11.17 -26.02 -35.99
CA ALA A 621 -10.94 -27.39 -35.53
C ALA A 621 -12.04 -28.28 -36.12
N GLY A 622 -11.71 -28.89 -37.25
CA GLY A 622 -12.61 -29.72 -38.04
C GLY A 622 -11.85 -30.43 -39.15
N LYS A 623 -10.93 -31.33 -38.77
CA LYS A 623 -10.64 -32.62 -39.40
C LYS A 623 -9.68 -33.42 -38.54
#